data_AF-A0A521YTU0-F1
#
_entry.id   AF-A0A521YTU0-F1
#
_cell.length_a   1.000
_cell.length_b   1.000
_cell.length_c   1.000
_cell.angle_alpha   90.00
_cell.angle_beta   90.00
_cell.angle_gamma   90.00
#
_symmetry.space_group_name_H-M   'P 1'
#
loop_
_entity.id
_entity.type
_entity.pdbx_description
1 polymer ?
#
loop_
_entity_poly.entity_id
_entity_poly.type
_entity_poly.pdbx_seq_one_letter_code
_entity_poly.pdbx_strand_id
1 'polypeptide(L)'
;MATTKAKTPPPPPAEHHIQFLLTEHNTSPITEGRKYKISWTDQGEKALQEQSGTSNSNGLTNLIKTKGRVPITLEIAPPDSSDCKVVGTAFSKPLDIKPTTRVSLGVTATTTTAPKAANKCEVIDVREGKQRIQYVINNITTQGNKLLDLPYLIIDVDKLEPISEKANDSAPKKMAGDSSQVKTVAVNCDGIKNIGLVLGNATDDPAFWKKNADELVLYRVTPKEDGLTTVVIKEMAAPRQEMFAEDTKPKDFKATLSGSVWSRITRKYDIADAKKILSGKTKICTNKPTTVQIEYAAKKSIISANQAAELLKQAKSPTQPKERLTLEFECTWEELLTPIYTGDISDPPPPENKITKKIDQKTKKETQTPQYTDEEYKEKLNQHAKSMSQGQGYIHIPQLDLTIRLDGGATQNAFNVTGLSKADVLKRTHPYAYLVLIEAANTLSIHEYLLSSTWRPMIGSALHKLGDAIDITRIDSKDSTDGSFSYKGSTTNALATRFSEFVINHRYSVAKQLYYIGDAYNASSSADASHDDHLHFTVDRLKPPADCDK
;
A
#
# COMPACT_ATOMS: atom_id res chain seq x y z
N MET A 1 -49.01 27.46 -37.86
CA MET A 1 -49.54 26.58 -36.80
C MET A 1 -48.72 25.30 -36.79
N ALA A 2 -47.83 25.14 -35.82
CA ALA A 2 -47.04 23.91 -35.68
C ALA A 2 -47.88 22.86 -34.94
N THR A 3 -48.19 21.76 -35.60
CA THR A 3 -48.85 20.60 -35.01
C THR A 3 -47.89 19.92 -34.03
N THR A 4 -48.14 20.10 -32.73
CA THR A 4 -47.47 19.34 -31.67
C THR A 4 -47.76 17.86 -31.86
N LYS A 5 -46.76 17.09 -32.33
CA LYS A 5 -46.83 15.62 -32.34
C LYS A 5 -47.11 15.15 -30.92
N ALA A 6 -48.21 14.42 -30.74
CA ALA A 6 -48.53 13.76 -29.49
C ALA A 6 -47.34 12.86 -29.08
N LYS A 7 -46.81 13.06 -27.88
CA LYS A 7 -45.77 12.19 -27.32
C LYS A 7 -46.35 10.78 -27.21
N THR A 8 -45.71 9.82 -27.85
CA THR A 8 -45.99 8.40 -27.65
C THR A 8 -45.85 8.09 -26.15
N PRO A 9 -46.83 7.43 -25.52
CA PRO A 9 -46.72 7.06 -24.12
C PRO A 9 -45.47 6.18 -23.91
N PRO A 10 -44.79 6.29 -22.76
CA PRO A 10 -43.64 5.45 -22.47
C PRO A 10 -44.06 3.96 -22.51
N PRO A 11 -43.18 3.06 -23.00
CA PRO A 11 -43.46 1.63 -22.98
C PRO A 11 -43.70 1.15 -21.54
N PRO A 12 -44.58 0.16 -21.33
CA PRO A 12 -44.84 -0.39 -20.00
C PRO A 12 -43.54 -0.95 -19.38
N PRO A 13 -43.40 -0.90 -18.04
CA PRO A 13 -42.26 -1.49 -17.35
C PRO A 13 -42.10 -2.97 -17.70
N ALA A 14 -40.86 -3.44 -17.84
CA ALA A 14 -40.57 -4.84 -18.06
C ALA A 14 -41.03 -5.70 -16.87
N GLU A 15 -41.47 -6.94 -17.15
CA GLU A 15 -41.89 -7.91 -16.14
C GLU A 15 -40.66 -8.55 -15.48
N HIS A 16 -40.66 -8.63 -14.16
CA HIS A 16 -39.58 -9.25 -13.37
C HIS A 16 -40.10 -10.51 -12.67
N HIS A 17 -39.30 -11.58 -12.73
CA HIS A 17 -39.61 -12.88 -12.14
C HIS A 17 -38.73 -13.15 -10.92
N ILE A 18 -39.32 -13.51 -9.79
CA ILE A 18 -38.60 -13.60 -8.50
C ILE A 18 -38.99 -14.85 -7.75
N GLN A 19 -37.98 -15.50 -7.19
CA GLN A 19 -38.13 -16.70 -6.37
C GLN A 19 -37.13 -16.63 -5.22
N PHE A 20 -37.58 -16.98 -4.01
CA PHE A 20 -36.74 -17.01 -2.82
C PHE A 20 -36.33 -18.45 -2.52
N LEU A 21 -35.08 -18.65 -2.12
CA LEU A 21 -34.60 -19.90 -1.54
C LEU A 21 -34.51 -19.74 -0.03
N LEU A 22 -35.25 -20.56 0.71
CA LEU A 22 -35.26 -20.57 2.17
C LEU A 22 -34.19 -21.55 2.67
N THR A 23 -33.22 -21.07 3.44
CA THR A 23 -32.18 -21.91 4.07
C THR A 23 -32.11 -21.66 5.58
N GLU A 24 -31.80 -22.70 6.33
CA GLU A 24 -31.46 -22.59 7.75
C GLU A 24 -29.94 -22.40 7.85
N HIS A 25 -29.50 -21.22 8.28
CA HIS A 25 -28.18 -20.97 8.86
C HIS A 25 -26.96 -21.65 8.18
N ASN A 26 -26.65 -21.28 6.94
CA ASN A 26 -25.52 -21.83 6.17
C ASN A 26 -25.52 -23.37 6.00
N THR A 27 -26.63 -24.05 6.29
CA THR A 27 -26.83 -25.48 6.04
C THR A 27 -27.67 -25.72 4.79
N SER A 28 -27.99 -27.00 4.53
CA SER A 28 -28.88 -27.46 3.45
C SER A 28 -30.20 -26.68 3.42
N PRO A 29 -30.91 -26.63 2.27
CA PRO A 29 -32.21 -25.96 2.15
C PRO A 29 -33.15 -26.36 3.28
N ILE A 30 -33.97 -25.41 3.77
CA ILE A 30 -35.00 -25.77 4.75
C ILE A 30 -35.89 -26.82 4.10
N THR A 31 -36.14 -27.90 4.84
CA THR A 31 -36.97 -29.01 4.38
C THR A 31 -38.30 -28.52 3.79
N GLU A 32 -38.77 -29.28 2.80
CA GLU A 32 -40.11 -29.16 2.20
C GLU A 32 -41.16 -28.84 3.26
N GLY A 33 -42.07 -27.92 2.96
CA GLY A 33 -43.22 -27.71 3.86
C GLY A 33 -43.26 -26.38 4.62
N ARG A 34 -42.30 -25.47 4.48
CA ARG A 34 -42.37 -24.16 5.16
C ARG A 34 -43.40 -23.25 4.53
N LYS A 35 -44.42 -22.87 5.31
CA LYS A 35 -45.39 -21.85 4.87
C LYS A 35 -44.72 -20.49 4.81
N TYR A 36 -45.04 -19.74 3.77
CA TYR A 36 -44.58 -18.36 3.59
C TYR A 36 -45.70 -17.49 3.04
N LYS A 37 -45.52 -16.18 3.16
CA LYS A 37 -46.33 -15.14 2.52
C LYS A 37 -45.40 -14.10 1.92
N ILE A 38 -45.60 -13.78 0.64
CA ILE A 38 -44.87 -12.74 -0.09
C ILE A 38 -45.84 -11.60 -0.39
N SER A 39 -45.48 -10.36 -0.07
CA SER A 39 -46.32 -9.17 -0.33
C SER A 39 -45.54 -8.10 -1.10
N TRP A 40 -46.12 -7.51 -2.15
CA TRP A 40 -45.49 -6.44 -2.94
C TRP A 40 -46.50 -5.47 -3.54
N THR A 41 -46.06 -4.32 -4.03
CA THR A 41 -46.92 -3.37 -4.76
C THR A 41 -46.26 -3.06 -6.10
N ASP A 42 -46.95 -3.39 -7.19
CA ASP A 42 -46.44 -3.17 -8.54
C ASP A 42 -46.21 -1.68 -8.85
N GLN A 43 -45.22 -1.37 -9.69
CA GLN A 43 -44.91 0.01 -10.03
C GLN A 43 -46.10 0.67 -10.75
N GLY A 44 -46.69 1.70 -10.12
CA GLY A 44 -47.87 2.40 -10.64
C GLY A 44 -49.20 1.79 -10.21
N GLU A 45 -49.20 0.69 -9.48
CA GLU A 45 -50.39 0.14 -8.84
C GLU A 45 -50.50 0.63 -7.39
N LYS A 46 -51.73 0.75 -6.89
CA LYS A 46 -52.00 1.09 -5.48
C LYS A 46 -52.32 -0.14 -4.63
N ALA A 47 -52.63 -1.26 -5.26
CA ALA A 47 -53.04 -2.47 -4.57
C ALA A 47 -51.82 -3.27 -4.13
N LEU A 48 -51.85 -3.74 -2.88
CA LEU A 48 -50.93 -4.74 -2.38
C LEU A 48 -51.27 -6.09 -3.04
N GLN A 49 -50.28 -6.69 -3.67
CA GLN A 49 -50.31 -8.05 -4.19
C GLN A 49 -49.75 -8.98 -3.11
N GLU A 50 -50.35 -10.15 -2.94
CA GLU A 50 -49.92 -11.14 -1.95
C GLU A 50 -49.91 -12.54 -2.56
N GLN A 51 -48.90 -13.33 -2.21
CA GLN A 51 -48.80 -14.73 -2.58
C GLN A 51 -48.33 -15.55 -1.39
N SER A 52 -49.20 -16.42 -0.90
CA SER A 52 -48.87 -17.40 0.13
C SER A 52 -48.60 -18.76 -0.50
N GLY A 53 -47.74 -19.55 0.13
CA GLY A 53 -47.48 -20.90 -0.32
C GLY A 53 -46.62 -21.67 0.65
N THR A 54 -46.13 -22.81 0.17
CA THR A 54 -45.26 -23.70 0.93
C THR A 54 -43.97 -23.92 0.13
N SER A 55 -42.81 -23.85 0.77
CA SER A 55 -41.55 -24.11 0.09
C SER A 55 -41.50 -25.55 -0.43
N ASN A 56 -40.97 -25.74 -1.63
CA ASN A 56 -40.79 -27.08 -2.20
C ASN A 56 -39.64 -27.84 -1.51
N SER A 57 -39.38 -29.06 -1.97
CA SER A 57 -38.30 -29.92 -1.45
C SER A 57 -36.89 -29.35 -1.54
N ASN A 58 -36.69 -28.33 -2.37
CA ASN A 58 -35.43 -27.59 -2.48
C ASN A 58 -35.44 -26.28 -1.69
N GLY A 59 -36.44 -26.03 -0.83
CA GLY A 59 -36.59 -24.80 -0.07
C GLY A 59 -37.02 -23.58 -0.92
N LEU A 60 -37.46 -23.76 -2.17
CA LEU A 60 -37.84 -22.63 -3.03
C LEU A 60 -39.31 -22.22 -2.83
N THR A 61 -39.56 -20.91 -2.84
CA THR A 61 -40.93 -20.36 -2.93
C THR A 61 -41.49 -20.52 -4.34
N ASN A 62 -42.78 -20.23 -4.52
CA ASN A 62 -43.38 -20.07 -5.84
C ASN A 62 -42.80 -18.81 -6.50
N LEU A 63 -42.70 -18.85 -7.82
CA LEU A 63 -42.29 -17.70 -8.63
C LEU A 63 -43.36 -16.60 -8.50
N ILE A 64 -42.95 -15.37 -8.20
CA ILE A 64 -43.81 -14.18 -8.31
C ILE A 64 -43.40 -13.35 -9.53
N LYS A 65 -44.36 -12.60 -10.06
CA LYS A 65 -44.14 -11.68 -11.17
C LYS A 65 -44.44 -10.26 -10.72
N THR A 66 -43.56 -9.32 -11.06
CA THR A 66 -43.71 -7.91 -10.67
C THR A 66 -43.55 -7.00 -11.88
N LYS A 67 -44.29 -5.89 -11.92
CA LYS A 67 -44.15 -4.85 -12.95
C LYS A 67 -43.11 -3.84 -12.48
N GLY A 68 -41.91 -3.92 -13.07
CA GLY A 68 -40.77 -3.09 -12.68
C GLY A 68 -40.08 -3.52 -11.38
N ARG A 69 -39.21 -2.64 -10.86
CA ARG A 69 -38.48 -2.89 -9.61
C ARG A 69 -39.31 -2.48 -8.41
N VAL A 70 -39.68 -3.45 -7.57
CA VAL A 70 -40.61 -3.22 -6.46
C VAL A 70 -40.07 -3.78 -5.14
N PRO A 71 -40.41 -3.13 -4.00
CA PRO A 71 -40.16 -3.69 -2.68
C PRO A 71 -41.07 -4.90 -2.43
N ILE A 72 -40.51 -5.94 -1.83
CA ILE A 72 -41.16 -7.20 -1.52
C ILE A 72 -40.95 -7.50 -0.04
N THR A 73 -42.01 -7.91 0.65
CA THR A 73 -41.97 -8.43 2.02
C THR A 73 -42.11 -9.94 1.96
N LEU A 74 -41.27 -10.67 2.71
CA LEU A 74 -41.34 -12.12 2.87
C LEU A 74 -41.55 -12.47 4.35
N GLU A 75 -42.64 -13.16 4.62
CA GLU A 75 -43.00 -13.73 5.92
C GLU A 75 -42.89 -15.24 5.85
N ILE A 76 -42.36 -15.88 6.89
CA ILE A 76 -42.20 -17.33 6.95
C ILE A 76 -42.79 -17.82 8.27
N ALA A 77 -43.57 -18.89 8.22
CA ALA A 77 -44.13 -19.50 9.41
C ALA A 77 -43.05 -20.29 10.19
N PRO A 78 -43.09 -20.25 11.53
CA PRO A 78 -42.32 -21.18 12.35
C PRO A 78 -42.66 -22.64 12.00
N PRO A 79 -41.74 -23.59 12.24
CA PRO A 79 -41.91 -24.97 11.79
C PRO A 79 -43.18 -25.64 12.37
N ASP A 80 -43.57 -25.23 13.57
CA ASP A 80 -44.67 -25.83 14.33
C ASP A 80 -45.85 -24.87 14.58
N SER A 81 -45.98 -23.78 13.80
CA SER A 81 -46.99 -22.73 14.01
C SER A 81 -47.83 -22.46 12.76
N SER A 82 -49.13 -22.21 12.93
CA SER A 82 -50.03 -21.76 11.86
C SER A 82 -49.81 -20.31 11.45
N ASP A 83 -49.20 -19.51 12.33
CA ASP A 83 -49.14 -18.06 12.17
C ASP A 83 -47.79 -17.62 11.61
N CYS A 84 -47.82 -16.91 10.48
CA CYS A 84 -46.65 -16.33 9.81
C CYS A 84 -46.07 -15.17 10.63
N LYS A 85 -44.74 -15.04 10.64
CA LYS A 85 -44.05 -13.85 11.15
C LYS A 85 -43.23 -13.23 10.03
N VAL A 86 -43.12 -11.89 10.01
CA VAL A 86 -42.32 -11.16 9.02
C VAL A 86 -40.85 -11.48 9.21
N VAL A 87 -40.16 -11.93 8.14
CA VAL A 87 -38.75 -12.37 8.21
C VAL A 87 -37.81 -11.44 7.43
N GLY A 88 -38.31 -10.63 6.51
CA GLY A 88 -37.54 -9.52 5.91
C GLY A 88 -38.21 -8.86 4.70
N THR A 89 -37.55 -7.85 4.14
CA THR A 89 -37.90 -7.19 2.87
C THR A 89 -36.75 -7.27 1.86
N ALA A 90 -37.04 -7.40 0.57
CA ALA A 90 -36.07 -7.44 -0.54
C ALA A 90 -36.59 -6.67 -1.78
N PHE A 91 -35.73 -6.29 -2.73
CA PHE A 91 -36.12 -5.64 -4.00
C PHE A 91 -35.96 -6.57 -5.20
N SER A 92 -36.83 -6.40 -6.21
CA SER A 92 -36.74 -7.15 -7.47
C SER A 92 -35.59 -6.67 -8.38
N LYS A 93 -34.68 -7.58 -8.77
CA LYS A 93 -33.63 -7.31 -9.78
C LYS A 93 -34.13 -7.66 -11.20
N PRO A 94 -33.68 -7.00 -12.27
CA PRO A 94 -33.84 -7.50 -13.64
C PRO A 94 -32.79 -8.57 -13.89
N LEU A 95 -33.19 -9.76 -14.34
CA LEU A 95 -32.27 -10.79 -14.81
C LEU A 95 -32.93 -11.68 -15.87
N ASP A 96 -32.20 -11.88 -16.97
CA ASP A 96 -32.43 -12.93 -17.96
C ASP A 96 -32.23 -14.31 -17.31
N ILE A 97 -33.26 -15.13 -17.47
CA ILE A 97 -33.46 -16.55 -17.14
C ILE A 97 -32.28 -17.30 -16.45
N LYS A 98 -32.41 -17.42 -15.11
CA LYS A 98 -31.88 -18.40 -14.11
C LYS A 98 -30.45 -18.23 -13.53
N PRO A 99 -30.22 -18.44 -12.20
CA PRO A 99 -31.20 -18.59 -11.10
C PRO A 99 -30.84 -17.98 -9.71
N THR A 100 -31.90 -17.88 -8.87
CA THR A 100 -31.96 -17.82 -7.39
C THR A 100 -31.32 -16.64 -6.63
N THR A 101 -32.14 -15.83 -5.96
CA THR A 101 -31.68 -14.92 -4.89
C THR A 101 -31.56 -15.72 -3.59
N ARG A 102 -30.35 -15.88 -3.05
CA ARG A 102 -30.10 -16.50 -1.73
C ARG A 102 -30.34 -15.47 -0.63
N VAL A 103 -31.15 -15.85 0.36
CA VAL A 103 -31.31 -15.12 1.63
C VAL A 103 -30.87 -16.09 2.73
N SER A 104 -29.74 -15.84 3.39
CA SER A 104 -29.27 -16.65 4.53
C SER A 104 -29.84 -16.09 5.83
N LEU A 105 -30.60 -16.89 6.57
CA LEU A 105 -31.07 -16.55 7.92
C LEU A 105 -30.15 -17.19 8.96
N GLY A 106 -29.61 -16.37 9.87
CA GLY A 106 -28.82 -16.84 11.00
C GLY A 106 -29.49 -16.61 12.35
N VAL A 107 -29.54 -17.65 13.18
CA VAL A 107 -29.80 -17.64 14.64
C VAL A 107 -28.69 -18.39 15.39
N THR A 108 -27.79 -17.67 16.07
CA THR A 108 -26.82 -18.28 17.01
C THR A 108 -27.37 -18.21 18.43
N ALA A 109 -27.55 -19.35 19.10
CA ALA A 109 -27.80 -19.42 20.54
C ALA A 109 -26.62 -20.09 21.24
N THR A 110 -25.77 -19.30 21.91
CA THR A 110 -24.71 -19.83 22.77
C THR A 110 -25.16 -19.79 24.23
N THR A 111 -25.40 -20.99 24.74
CA THR A 111 -25.59 -21.46 26.13
C THR A 111 -25.44 -20.48 27.30
N THR A 112 -26.47 -20.40 28.15
CA THR A 112 -26.40 -20.73 29.59
C THR A 112 -27.83 -20.80 30.18
N THR A 113 -28.18 -21.96 30.75
CA THR A 113 -29.38 -22.25 31.57
C THR A 113 -30.72 -21.63 31.17
N ALA A 114 -31.63 -22.51 30.70
CA ALA A 114 -33.01 -22.21 30.32
C ALA A 114 -33.76 -21.28 31.30
N PRO A 115 -34.57 -20.38 30.73
CA PRO A 115 -36.00 -20.38 31.02
C PRO A 115 -36.82 -20.65 29.76
N LYS A 116 -37.94 -21.36 29.96
CA LYS A 116 -39.02 -21.54 28.99
C LYS A 116 -39.56 -20.18 28.52
N ALA A 117 -39.84 -20.12 27.21
CA ALA A 117 -40.64 -19.13 26.50
C ALA A 117 -40.10 -17.68 26.44
N ALA A 118 -39.44 -17.34 25.33
CA ALA A 118 -39.58 -16.03 24.70
C ALA A 118 -39.21 -16.13 23.21
N ASN A 119 -40.22 -15.97 22.35
CA ASN A 119 -40.08 -15.66 20.94
C ASN A 119 -39.16 -14.44 20.76
N LYS A 120 -37.96 -14.60 20.20
CA LYS A 120 -37.15 -13.50 19.69
C LYS A 120 -36.83 -13.76 18.21
N CYS A 121 -37.33 -12.86 17.36
CA CYS A 121 -36.92 -12.72 15.96
C CYS A 121 -35.91 -11.57 15.90
N GLU A 122 -34.77 -11.76 15.24
CA GLU A 122 -33.98 -10.66 14.70
C GLU A 122 -34.54 -10.31 13.32
N VAL A 123 -34.77 -9.02 13.09
CA VAL A 123 -35.19 -8.47 11.80
C VAL A 123 -33.94 -8.25 10.97
N ILE A 124 -33.86 -8.87 9.79
CA ILE A 124 -32.84 -8.54 8.78
C ILE A 124 -33.53 -7.73 7.68
N ASP A 125 -33.36 -6.41 7.75
CA ASP A 125 -33.76 -5.48 6.69
C ASP A 125 -32.76 -5.62 5.52
N VAL A 126 -33.10 -6.35 4.46
CA VAL A 126 -32.34 -6.32 3.20
C VAL A 126 -32.87 -5.17 2.35
N ARG A 127 -32.56 -3.93 2.77
CA ARG A 127 -32.71 -2.78 1.89
C ARG A 127 -31.55 -2.80 0.90
N GLU A 128 -31.85 -2.85 -0.40
CA GLU A 128 -30.91 -2.30 -1.38
C GLU A 128 -30.87 -0.82 -1.04
N GLY A 129 -29.76 -0.36 -0.45
CA GLY A 129 -29.69 1.02 0.04
C GLY A 129 -30.05 1.97 -1.10
N LYS A 130 -31.01 2.85 -0.87
CA LYS A 130 -31.40 3.86 -1.87
C LYS A 130 -30.17 4.68 -2.22
N GLN A 131 -29.35 5.00 -1.23
CA GLN A 131 -28.13 5.77 -1.41
C GLN A 131 -26.92 4.84 -1.41
N ARG A 132 -26.13 4.89 -2.48
CA ARG A 132 -24.84 4.20 -2.58
C ARG A 132 -23.73 5.16 -2.97
N ILE A 133 -22.51 4.84 -2.57
CA ILE A 133 -21.31 5.62 -2.87
C ILE A 133 -20.20 4.74 -3.46
N GLN A 134 -19.48 5.27 -4.45
CA GLN A 134 -18.27 4.68 -5.00
C GLN A 134 -17.26 5.78 -5.35
N TYR A 135 -15.98 5.53 -5.06
CA TYR A 135 -14.89 6.37 -5.51
C TYR A 135 -14.16 5.67 -6.66
N VAL A 136 -13.80 6.43 -7.69
CA VAL A 136 -13.13 5.98 -8.90
C VAL A 136 -11.91 6.86 -9.12
N ILE A 137 -10.71 6.28 -9.14
CA ILE A 137 -9.47 6.99 -9.44
C ILE A 137 -9.04 6.67 -10.86
N ASN A 138 -9.08 7.70 -11.72
CA ASN A 138 -8.50 7.64 -13.06
C ASN A 138 -6.99 7.89 -12.95
N ASN A 139 -6.21 6.84 -13.25
CA ASN A 139 -4.76 6.89 -13.30
C ASN A 139 -4.33 7.56 -14.61
N ILE A 140 -3.54 8.63 -14.53
CA ILE A 140 -3.06 9.34 -15.73
C ILE A 140 -1.83 8.66 -16.35
N THR A 141 -1.16 7.77 -15.62
CA THR A 141 0.12 7.26 -16.09
C THR A 141 -0.08 6.11 -17.09
N THR A 142 0.52 6.24 -18.26
CA THR A 142 0.49 5.23 -19.35
C THR A 142 1.30 3.96 -19.04
N GLN A 143 1.92 3.86 -17.85
CA GLN A 143 2.88 2.83 -17.47
C GLN A 143 2.33 1.87 -16.40
N GLY A 144 1.21 1.20 -16.68
CA GLY A 144 0.70 0.11 -15.84
C GLY A 144 -0.11 0.52 -14.60
N ASN A 145 -0.65 -0.50 -13.90
CA ASN A 145 -1.62 -0.34 -12.81
C ASN A 145 -0.97 0.04 -11.48
N LYS A 146 -0.67 1.33 -11.32
CA LYS A 146 0.08 1.88 -10.18
C LYS A 146 -0.74 2.03 -8.89
N LEU A 147 -2.03 1.70 -8.88
CA LEU A 147 -2.92 1.90 -7.71
C LEU A 147 -3.78 0.68 -7.37
N LEU A 148 -3.57 -0.47 -8.03
CA LEU A 148 -4.18 -1.72 -7.59
C LEU A 148 -3.78 -2.01 -6.15
N ASP A 149 -4.70 -2.56 -5.37
CA ASP A 149 -4.48 -2.90 -3.98
C ASP A 149 -4.20 -1.71 -3.05
N LEU A 150 -4.34 -0.47 -3.52
CA LEU A 150 -4.29 0.71 -2.66
C LEU A 150 -5.34 0.57 -1.55
N PRO A 151 -4.94 0.60 -0.27
CA PRO A 151 -5.89 0.45 0.82
C PRO A 151 -6.74 1.71 0.95
N TYR A 152 -8.02 1.52 1.29
CA TYR A 152 -8.97 2.59 1.52
C TYR A 152 -10.00 2.24 2.59
N LEU A 153 -10.59 3.28 3.17
CA LEU A 153 -11.80 3.22 3.99
C LEU A 153 -12.78 4.28 3.49
N ILE A 154 -14.05 3.91 3.36
CA ILE A 154 -15.16 4.86 3.14
C ILE A 154 -15.72 5.20 4.53
N ILE A 155 -15.80 6.49 4.87
CA ILE A 155 -16.06 6.97 6.22
C ILE A 155 -17.35 7.78 6.28
N ASP A 156 -18.19 7.52 7.29
CA ASP A 156 -19.22 8.47 7.75
C ASP A 156 -18.48 9.62 8.44
N VAL A 157 -18.41 10.77 7.79
CA VAL A 157 -17.58 11.91 8.23
C VAL A 157 -18.10 12.48 9.55
N ASP A 158 -19.41 12.42 9.78
CA ASP A 158 -20.04 12.98 10.97
C ASP A 158 -19.75 12.12 12.22
N LYS A 159 -19.60 10.80 12.03
CA LYS A 159 -19.27 9.85 13.11
C LYS A 159 -17.78 9.48 13.19
N LEU A 160 -17.01 9.73 12.14
CA LEU A 160 -15.65 9.24 11.96
C LEU A 160 -15.56 7.71 12.11
N GLU A 161 -16.48 7.01 11.44
CA GLU A 161 -16.58 5.54 11.45
C GLU A 161 -16.58 4.98 10.02
N PRO A 162 -15.90 3.84 9.77
CA PRO A 162 -16.00 3.16 8.49
C PRO A 162 -17.43 2.73 8.18
N ILE A 163 -17.86 2.95 6.94
CA ILE A 163 -19.13 2.44 6.41
C ILE A 163 -18.87 1.02 5.89
N SER A 164 -19.50 0.03 6.51
CA SER A 164 -19.41 -1.36 6.06
C SER A 164 -20.76 -2.06 6.09
N GLU A 165 -20.96 -2.99 5.16
CA GLU A 165 -22.19 -3.80 5.05
C GLU A 165 -22.23 -4.92 6.10
N LYS A 166 -21.07 -5.27 6.67
CA LYS A 166 -20.95 -6.31 7.70
C LYS A 166 -20.64 -5.65 9.03
N ALA A 167 -21.46 -5.95 10.04
CA ALA A 167 -21.16 -5.54 11.40
C ALA A 167 -19.71 -5.94 11.77
N ASN A 168 -18.93 -4.98 12.26
CA ASN A 168 -17.51 -5.12 12.65
C ASN A 168 -16.48 -5.26 11.51
N ASP A 169 -16.86 -5.03 10.25
CA ASP A 169 -15.87 -4.93 9.16
C ASP A 169 -15.26 -3.51 9.14
N SER A 170 -14.26 -3.28 10.01
CA SER A 170 -13.49 -2.03 10.08
C SER A 170 -12.15 -2.11 9.36
N ALA A 171 -11.87 -3.23 8.69
CA ALA A 171 -10.60 -3.45 8.02
C ALA A 171 -10.52 -2.61 6.74
N PRO A 172 -9.34 -2.04 6.41
CA PRO A 172 -9.12 -1.39 5.13
C PRO A 172 -9.42 -2.33 3.97
N LYS A 173 -10.12 -1.82 2.95
CA LYS A 173 -10.40 -2.54 1.71
C LYS A 173 -9.37 -2.16 0.65
N LYS A 174 -9.21 -3.00 -0.37
CA LYS A 174 -8.27 -2.78 -1.47
C LYS A 174 -8.99 -2.31 -2.72
N MET A 175 -8.44 -1.30 -3.39
CA MET A 175 -8.98 -0.84 -4.66
C MET A 175 -8.83 -1.91 -5.74
N ALA A 176 -9.84 -2.04 -6.61
CA ALA A 176 -9.86 -2.98 -7.72
C ALA A 176 -10.02 -2.24 -9.05
N GLY A 177 -9.47 -2.78 -10.14
CA GLY A 177 -9.59 -2.18 -11.47
C GLY A 177 -8.48 -2.60 -12.42
N ASP A 178 -8.14 -1.71 -13.34
CA ASP A 178 -7.11 -1.89 -14.36
C ASP A 178 -6.09 -0.75 -14.36
N SER A 179 -5.16 -0.75 -15.33
CA SER A 179 -4.09 0.23 -15.41
C SER A 179 -4.54 1.67 -15.60
N SER A 180 -5.72 1.89 -16.16
CA SER A 180 -6.29 3.20 -16.42
C SER A 180 -7.17 3.70 -15.27
N GLN A 181 -7.76 2.79 -14.51
CA GLN A 181 -8.76 3.14 -13.51
C GLN A 181 -8.86 2.09 -12.40
N VAL A 182 -8.83 2.56 -11.16
CA VAL A 182 -9.18 1.75 -9.98
C VAL A 182 -10.39 2.34 -9.27
N LYS A 183 -11.13 1.50 -8.53
CA LYS A 183 -12.35 1.91 -7.83
C LYS A 183 -12.54 1.17 -6.52
N THR A 184 -13.29 1.81 -5.63
CA THR A 184 -13.81 1.16 -4.42
C THR A 184 -14.97 0.24 -4.75
N VAL A 185 -15.33 -0.65 -3.83
CA VAL A 185 -16.66 -1.28 -3.89
C VAL A 185 -17.72 -0.21 -3.66
N ALA A 186 -18.89 -0.38 -4.27
CA ALA A 186 -20.04 0.44 -3.94
C ALA A 186 -20.55 0.03 -2.56
N VAL A 187 -20.83 1.00 -1.68
CA VAL A 187 -21.30 0.75 -0.31
C VAL A 187 -22.63 1.47 -0.09
N ASN A 188 -23.57 0.78 0.58
CA ASN A 188 -24.83 1.39 1.02
C ASN A 188 -24.59 2.44 2.09
N CYS A 189 -25.24 3.59 1.98
CA CYS A 189 -25.00 4.74 2.84
C CYS A 189 -26.27 5.51 3.20
N ASP A 190 -27.40 4.80 3.26
CA ASP A 190 -28.71 5.37 3.58
C ASP A 190 -28.67 6.21 4.87
N GLY A 191 -29.09 7.47 4.74
CA GLY A 191 -29.21 8.40 5.88
C GLY A 191 -27.88 9.03 6.32
N ILE A 192 -26.77 8.75 5.64
CA ILE A 192 -25.47 9.38 5.91
C ILE A 192 -25.34 10.64 5.06
N LYS A 193 -25.18 11.79 5.72
CA LYS A 193 -25.14 13.11 5.05
C LYS A 193 -23.79 13.43 4.45
N ASN A 194 -22.71 13.05 5.13
CA ASN A 194 -21.35 13.37 4.72
C ASN A 194 -20.52 12.09 4.67
N ILE A 195 -20.01 11.76 3.49
CA ILE A 195 -19.15 10.59 3.27
C ILE A 195 -17.79 11.05 2.78
N GLY A 196 -16.72 10.45 3.28
CA GLY A 196 -15.36 10.70 2.83
C GLY A 196 -14.57 9.42 2.59
N LEU A 197 -13.33 9.61 2.15
CA LEU A 197 -12.39 8.55 1.79
C LEU A 197 -11.08 8.74 2.54
N VAL A 198 -10.64 7.72 3.27
CA VAL A 198 -9.27 7.62 3.80
C VAL A 198 -8.49 6.68 2.88
N LEU A 199 -7.26 7.04 2.54
CA LEU A 199 -6.42 6.33 1.56
C LEU A 199 -5.04 5.97 2.11
N GLY A 200 -4.46 4.91 1.57
CA GLY A 200 -3.06 4.55 1.79
C GLY A 200 -2.74 4.23 3.24
N ASN A 201 -1.50 4.49 3.67
CA ASN A 201 -1.02 4.13 5.02
C ASN A 201 -1.86 4.73 6.16
N ALA A 202 -2.57 5.83 5.90
CA ALA A 202 -3.46 6.42 6.90
C ALA A 202 -4.54 5.42 7.36
N THR A 203 -4.93 4.44 6.53
CA THR A 203 -5.93 3.43 6.92
C THR A 203 -5.45 2.45 7.99
N ASP A 204 -4.14 2.32 8.19
CA ASP A 204 -3.54 1.34 9.09
C ASP A 204 -3.64 1.77 10.58
N ASP A 205 -3.90 3.05 10.84
CA ASP A 205 -3.96 3.61 12.20
C ASP A 205 -5.24 4.45 12.40
N PRO A 206 -6.33 3.82 12.89
CA PRO A 206 -7.57 4.51 13.18
C PRO A 206 -7.45 5.69 14.13
N ALA A 207 -6.57 5.62 15.12
CA ALA A 207 -6.38 6.72 16.06
C ALA A 207 -5.73 7.92 15.35
N PHE A 208 -4.75 7.67 14.48
CA PHE A 208 -4.06 8.70 13.71
C PHE A 208 -5.01 9.42 12.74
N TRP A 209 -5.76 8.69 11.89
CA TRP A 209 -6.60 9.38 10.91
C TRP A 209 -7.81 10.07 11.53
N LYS A 210 -8.40 9.51 12.61
CA LYS A 210 -9.49 10.18 13.33
C LYS A 210 -9.04 11.48 13.99
N LYS A 211 -7.84 11.50 14.58
CA LYS A 211 -7.26 12.70 15.18
C LYS A 211 -7.02 13.82 14.16
N ASN A 212 -6.76 13.46 12.91
CA ASN A 212 -6.46 14.40 11.82
C ASN A 212 -7.53 14.32 10.69
N ALA A 213 -8.79 14.13 11.06
CA ALA A 213 -9.86 13.84 10.10
C ALA A 213 -10.06 14.95 9.05
N ASP A 214 -9.77 16.21 9.40
CA ASP A 214 -9.85 17.35 8.47
C ASP A 214 -8.82 17.30 7.35
N GLU A 215 -7.72 16.60 7.55
CA GLU A 215 -6.67 16.45 6.54
C GLU A 215 -6.72 15.10 5.83
N LEU A 216 -7.18 14.04 6.53
CA LEU A 216 -7.06 12.66 6.08
C LEU A 216 -8.37 12.01 5.63
N VAL A 217 -9.53 12.59 5.96
CA VAL A 217 -10.83 12.19 5.40
C VAL A 217 -11.09 13.04 4.16
N LEU A 218 -10.63 12.54 3.02
CA LEU A 218 -10.62 13.22 1.73
C LEU A 218 -11.96 13.12 1.01
N TYR A 219 -12.13 13.96 -0.02
CA TYR A 219 -13.23 13.87 -1.00
C TYR A 219 -14.61 13.72 -0.37
N ARG A 220 -14.88 14.60 0.62
CA ARG A 220 -16.14 14.65 1.36
C ARG A 220 -17.28 15.00 0.40
N VAL A 221 -18.35 14.21 0.41
CA VAL A 221 -19.50 14.37 -0.49
C VAL A 221 -20.80 14.03 0.23
N THR A 222 -21.88 14.71 -0.16
CA THR A 222 -23.24 14.32 0.21
C THR A 222 -23.81 13.39 -0.85
N PRO A 223 -24.18 12.13 -0.51
CA PRO A 223 -24.77 11.21 -1.47
C PRO A 223 -26.07 11.75 -2.07
N LYS A 224 -26.35 11.39 -3.31
CA LYS A 224 -27.64 11.61 -3.96
C LYS A 224 -28.77 10.98 -3.13
N GLU A 225 -29.98 11.53 -3.20
CA GLU A 225 -31.15 11.00 -2.49
C GLU A 225 -31.49 9.55 -2.85
N ASP A 226 -31.16 9.14 -4.09
CA ASP A 226 -31.32 7.78 -4.59
C ASP A 226 -30.25 7.45 -5.65
N GLY A 227 -29.94 6.17 -5.80
CA GLY A 227 -28.98 5.61 -6.73
C GLY A 227 -27.52 5.62 -6.26
N LEU A 228 -26.62 5.48 -7.24
CA LEU A 228 -25.19 5.48 -7.03
C LEU A 228 -24.62 6.90 -7.19
N THR A 229 -23.96 7.36 -6.15
CA THR A 229 -23.07 8.52 -6.18
C THR A 229 -21.67 8.04 -6.55
N THR A 230 -21.12 8.59 -7.64
CA THR A 230 -19.75 8.28 -8.08
C THR A 230 -18.89 9.53 -7.95
N VAL A 231 -17.78 9.40 -7.23
CA VAL A 231 -16.75 10.43 -7.12
C VAL A 231 -15.57 10.03 -8.00
N VAL A 232 -15.30 10.81 -9.04
CA VAL A 232 -14.24 10.58 -10.02
C VAL A 232 -13.03 11.44 -9.64
N ILE A 233 -11.97 10.80 -9.19
CA ILE A 233 -10.70 11.39 -8.79
C ILE A 233 -9.72 11.24 -9.96
N LYS A 234 -9.04 12.32 -10.34
CA LYS A 234 -8.02 12.34 -11.38
C LYS A 234 -6.63 12.47 -10.73
N GLU A 235 -5.73 11.52 -10.97
CA GLU A 235 -4.39 11.57 -10.39
C GLU A 235 -3.45 12.50 -11.19
N MET A 236 -3.05 13.66 -10.66
CA MET A 236 -2.25 14.65 -11.39
C MET A 236 -0.76 14.63 -11.06
N ALA A 237 0.10 14.39 -12.07
CA ALA A 237 1.55 14.44 -11.94
C ALA A 237 2.15 15.86 -11.78
N ALA A 238 1.35 16.92 -11.95
CA ALA A 238 1.83 18.30 -11.91
C ALA A 238 1.90 18.85 -10.47
N PRO A 239 2.93 19.66 -10.13
CA PRO A 239 3.02 20.32 -8.83
C PRO A 239 1.92 21.37 -8.60
N ARG A 240 1.47 21.48 -7.34
CA ARG A 240 0.72 22.59 -6.70
C ARG A 240 -0.32 23.33 -7.59
N GLN A 241 -1.36 22.63 -7.99
CA GLN A 241 -2.69 23.26 -7.98
C GLN A 241 -3.58 22.44 -7.06
N GLU A 242 -3.82 22.96 -5.85
CA GLU A 242 -4.87 22.45 -4.98
C GLU A 242 -6.20 22.80 -5.64
N MET A 243 -6.79 21.83 -6.34
CA MET A 243 -8.18 21.91 -6.74
C MET A 243 -9.01 21.19 -5.69
N PHE A 244 -9.81 21.95 -4.94
CA PHE A 244 -10.92 21.39 -4.18
C PHE A 244 -11.91 20.77 -5.16
N ALA A 245 -12.66 19.76 -4.73
CA ALA A 245 -13.69 19.16 -5.57
C ALA A 245 -14.67 20.24 -6.00
N GLU A 246 -14.65 20.61 -7.29
CA GLU A 246 -15.61 21.55 -7.83
C GLU A 246 -16.94 20.82 -7.97
N ASP A 247 -18.00 21.46 -7.49
CA ASP A 247 -19.37 20.98 -7.57
C ASP A 247 -19.87 21.12 -9.02
N THR A 248 -19.32 20.29 -9.91
CA THR A 248 -19.74 20.25 -11.30
C THR A 248 -21.07 19.50 -11.39
N LYS A 249 -22.00 20.03 -12.21
CA LYS A 249 -23.35 19.50 -12.53
C LYS A 249 -23.58 17.99 -12.30
N PRO A 250 -24.81 17.56 -11.94
CA PRO A 250 -25.11 16.51 -10.96
C PRO A 250 -24.81 15.04 -11.33
N LYS A 251 -24.00 14.76 -12.36
CA LYS A 251 -23.67 13.38 -12.73
C LYS A 251 -22.45 12.83 -12.00
N ASP A 252 -21.33 13.56 -11.93
CA ASP A 252 -20.07 13.07 -11.36
C ASP A 252 -19.34 14.16 -10.55
N PHE A 253 -18.92 13.84 -9.32
CA PHE A 253 -18.07 14.72 -8.52
C PHE A 253 -16.62 14.56 -8.98
N LYS A 254 -15.94 15.65 -9.34
CA LYS A 254 -14.56 15.61 -9.83
C LYS A 254 -13.60 16.08 -8.75
N ALA A 255 -12.55 15.31 -8.50
CA ALA A 255 -11.49 15.68 -7.57
C ALA A 255 -10.10 15.33 -8.11
N THR A 256 -9.05 15.81 -7.44
CA THR A 256 -7.66 15.56 -7.83
C THR A 256 -6.89 14.83 -6.74
N LEU A 257 -6.14 13.80 -7.13
CA LEU A 257 -5.12 13.16 -6.30
C LEU A 257 -3.74 13.69 -6.72
N SER A 258 -3.18 14.61 -5.95
CA SER A 258 -1.92 15.31 -6.24
C SER A 258 -0.79 14.88 -5.29
N GLY A 259 0.44 15.32 -5.57
CA GLY A 259 1.58 15.11 -4.68
C GLY A 259 1.37 15.66 -3.26
N SER A 260 0.62 16.74 -3.10
CA SER A 260 0.29 17.28 -1.77
C SER A 260 -0.74 16.44 -1.02
N VAL A 261 -1.68 15.80 -1.72
CA VAL A 261 -2.58 14.83 -1.09
C VAL A 261 -1.79 13.61 -0.65
N TRP A 262 -0.92 13.07 -1.52
CA TRP A 262 -0.04 11.95 -1.17
C TRP A 262 0.86 12.25 0.02
N SER A 263 1.45 13.44 0.12
CA SER A 263 2.26 13.80 1.28
C SER A 263 1.45 13.86 2.59
N ARG A 264 0.13 14.07 2.53
CA ARG A 264 -0.73 13.99 3.71
C ARG A 264 -1.05 12.54 4.07
N ILE A 265 -1.44 11.73 3.09
CA ILE A 265 -1.94 10.35 3.34
C ILE A 265 -0.83 9.31 3.52
N THR A 266 0.38 9.55 3.03
CA THR A 266 1.52 8.68 3.33
C THR A 266 2.02 8.99 4.74
N ARG A 267 2.26 7.95 5.54
CA ARG A 267 2.83 8.11 6.88
C ARG A 267 4.25 8.69 6.80
N LYS A 268 4.55 9.63 7.69
CA LYS A 268 5.91 10.09 7.97
C LYS A 268 6.37 9.39 9.24
N TYR A 269 7.43 8.60 9.15
CA TYR A 269 8.04 7.89 10.27
C TYR A 269 9.09 8.77 10.93
N ASP A 270 9.14 8.72 12.26
CA ASP A 270 10.26 9.20 13.04
C ASP A 270 11.03 8.04 13.72
N ILE A 271 12.00 8.38 14.56
CA ILE A 271 12.78 7.37 15.28
C ILE A 271 11.97 6.63 16.35
N ALA A 272 10.97 7.27 16.94
CA ALA A 272 10.08 6.59 17.89
C ALA A 272 9.19 5.57 17.16
N ASP A 273 8.70 5.90 15.97
CA ASP A 273 8.02 4.95 15.08
C ASP A 273 8.94 3.79 14.70
N ALA A 274 10.17 4.08 14.25
CA ALA A 274 11.14 3.04 13.89
C ALA A 274 11.41 2.09 15.07
N LYS A 275 11.57 2.63 16.29
CA LYS A 275 11.76 1.83 17.51
C LYS A 275 10.54 0.96 17.84
N LYS A 276 9.33 1.50 17.68
CA LYS A 276 8.07 0.77 17.93
C LYS A 276 7.87 -0.36 16.93
N ILE A 277 8.20 -0.10 15.66
CA ILE A 277 8.06 -1.06 14.55
C ILE A 277 9.16 -2.13 14.64
N LEU A 278 10.40 -1.71 14.89
CA LEU A 278 11.60 -2.54 14.90
C LEU A 278 12.17 -2.64 16.31
N SER A 279 11.48 -3.40 17.16
CA SER A 279 12.02 -3.72 18.48
C SER A 279 13.16 -4.73 18.36
N GLY A 280 14.24 -4.52 19.10
CA GLY A 280 15.29 -5.52 19.26
C GLY A 280 16.68 -4.96 18.97
N LYS A 281 17.62 -5.90 18.86
CA LYS A 281 19.02 -5.62 18.60
C LYS A 281 19.53 -6.58 17.54
N THR A 282 20.57 -6.14 16.85
CA THR A 282 21.36 -6.98 15.96
C THR A 282 22.79 -7.03 16.47
N LYS A 283 23.42 -8.20 16.30
CA LYS A 283 24.83 -8.41 16.63
C LYS A 283 25.67 -8.07 15.41
N ILE A 284 26.59 -7.14 15.58
CA ILE A 284 27.62 -6.79 14.61
C ILE A 284 28.85 -7.60 14.99
N CYS A 285 29.33 -8.43 14.06
CA CYS A 285 30.51 -9.26 14.27
C CYS A 285 31.35 -9.26 12.99
N THR A 286 32.58 -8.76 13.06
CA THR A 286 33.50 -8.75 11.92
C THR A 286 34.93 -9.04 12.36
N ASN A 287 35.61 -9.87 11.59
CA ASN A 287 37.05 -10.15 11.71
C ASN A 287 37.91 -9.22 10.84
N LYS A 288 37.27 -8.29 10.11
CA LYS A 288 37.91 -7.22 9.33
C LYS A 288 37.26 -5.88 9.69
N PRO A 289 37.28 -5.44 10.96
CA PRO A 289 36.68 -4.17 11.33
C PRO A 289 37.40 -3.00 10.66
N THR A 290 36.63 -2.04 10.18
CA THR A 290 37.20 -0.83 9.56
C THR A 290 37.54 0.20 10.64
N THR A 291 38.39 1.17 10.29
CA THR A 291 38.76 2.29 11.18
C THR A 291 37.52 2.96 11.77
N VAL A 292 36.50 3.20 10.95
CA VAL A 292 35.23 3.82 11.35
C VAL A 292 34.51 2.99 12.43
N GLN A 293 34.40 1.67 12.23
CA GLN A 293 33.74 0.80 13.21
C GLN A 293 34.49 0.75 14.54
N ILE A 294 35.83 0.73 14.48
CA ILE A 294 36.68 0.73 15.68
C ILE A 294 36.54 2.05 16.44
N GLU A 295 36.57 3.19 15.74
CA GLU A 295 36.38 4.51 16.33
C GLU A 295 34.98 4.67 16.94
N TYR A 296 33.93 4.18 16.26
CA TYR A 296 32.59 4.13 16.80
C TYR A 296 32.54 3.34 18.11
N ALA A 297 33.06 2.10 18.10
CA ALA A 297 33.05 1.22 19.26
C ALA A 297 33.84 1.82 20.44
N ALA A 298 35.00 2.41 20.17
CA ALA A 298 35.81 3.09 21.18
C ALA A 298 35.07 4.32 21.76
N LYS A 299 34.50 5.17 20.91
CA LYS A 299 33.73 6.36 21.32
C LYS A 299 32.53 6.00 22.19
N LYS A 300 31.89 4.86 21.92
CA LYS A 300 30.77 4.33 22.70
C LYS A 300 31.19 3.51 23.91
N SER A 301 32.49 3.41 24.20
CA SER A 301 33.06 2.59 25.29
C SER A 301 32.66 1.11 25.20
N ILE A 302 32.42 0.61 23.99
CA ILE A 302 32.13 -0.81 23.71
C ILE A 302 33.41 -1.64 23.80
N ILE A 303 34.53 -1.05 23.38
CA ILE A 303 35.87 -1.63 23.50
C ILE A 303 36.78 -0.69 24.30
N SER A 304 37.78 -1.26 24.97
CA SER A 304 38.80 -0.47 25.65
C SER A 304 39.72 0.28 24.66
N ALA A 305 40.36 1.36 25.12
CA ALA A 305 41.33 2.10 24.31
C ALA A 305 42.49 1.21 23.80
N ASN A 306 42.94 0.25 24.62
CA ASN A 306 43.99 -0.70 24.22
C ASN A 306 43.52 -1.65 23.11
N GLN A 307 42.29 -2.18 23.22
CA GLN A 307 41.69 -2.99 22.16
C GLN A 307 41.53 -2.20 20.87
N ALA A 308 41.06 -0.94 20.95
CA ALA A 308 40.94 -0.07 19.79
C ALA A 308 42.30 0.17 19.11
N ALA A 309 43.36 0.45 19.88
CA ALA A 309 44.70 0.64 19.35
C ALA A 309 45.24 -0.60 18.63
N GLU A 310 45.03 -1.80 19.19
CA GLU A 310 45.48 -3.04 18.55
C GLU A 310 44.66 -3.37 17.30
N LEU A 311 43.33 -3.18 17.34
CA LEU A 311 42.48 -3.32 16.15
C LEU A 311 42.88 -2.36 15.03
N LEU A 312 43.16 -1.09 15.35
CA LEU A 312 43.62 -0.09 14.37
C LEU A 312 44.99 -0.46 13.79
N LYS A 313 45.88 -1.02 14.60
CA LYS A 313 47.19 -1.52 14.15
C LYS A 313 47.02 -2.69 13.18
N GLN A 314 46.11 -3.63 13.45
CA GLN A 314 45.80 -4.74 12.56
C GLN A 314 45.14 -4.27 11.26
N ALA A 315 44.20 -3.32 11.32
CA ALA A 315 43.51 -2.77 10.15
C ALA A 315 44.46 -2.03 9.19
N LYS A 316 45.55 -1.45 9.70
CA LYS A 316 46.59 -0.77 8.90
C LYS A 316 47.69 -1.71 8.40
N SER A 317 47.79 -2.93 8.93
CA SER A 317 48.85 -3.87 8.57
C SER A 317 48.59 -4.49 7.19
N PRO A 318 49.52 -4.40 6.22
CA PRO A 318 49.37 -5.06 4.92
C PRO A 318 49.48 -6.58 5.03
N THR A 319 50.17 -7.09 6.06
CA THR A 319 50.32 -8.51 6.34
C THR A 319 49.22 -8.96 7.29
N GLN A 320 48.46 -9.98 6.90
CA GLN A 320 47.41 -10.55 7.75
C GLN A 320 48.06 -11.25 8.96
N PRO A 321 47.74 -10.86 10.20
CA PRO A 321 48.24 -11.56 11.38
C PRO A 321 47.67 -12.99 11.42
N LYS A 322 48.39 -13.90 12.06
CA LYS A 322 47.98 -15.30 12.24
C LYS A 322 46.67 -15.42 13.05
N GLU A 323 46.47 -14.51 13.99
CA GLU A 323 45.23 -14.36 14.75
C GLU A 323 44.66 -12.95 14.51
N ARG A 324 43.44 -12.90 13.99
CA ARG A 324 42.70 -11.65 13.80
C ARG A 324 41.84 -11.37 15.01
N LEU A 325 41.95 -10.15 15.53
CA LEU A 325 41.00 -9.68 16.52
C LEU A 325 39.65 -9.44 15.85
N THR A 326 38.60 -9.95 16.47
CA THR A 326 37.22 -9.73 16.05
C THR A 326 36.65 -8.54 16.80
N LEU A 327 35.95 -7.65 16.10
CA LEU A 327 35.10 -6.64 16.70
C LEU A 327 33.69 -7.20 16.78
N GLU A 328 33.15 -7.27 18.00
CA GLU A 328 31.81 -7.78 18.27
C GLU A 328 31.07 -6.82 19.21
N PHE A 329 29.85 -6.42 18.83
CA PHE A 329 28.96 -5.63 19.68
C PHE A 329 27.51 -5.71 19.23
N GLU A 330 26.58 -5.37 20.12
CA GLU A 330 25.16 -5.25 19.78
C GLU A 330 24.82 -3.81 19.42
N CYS A 331 23.89 -3.63 18.48
CA CYS A 331 23.26 -2.35 18.17
C CYS A 331 21.75 -2.51 18.16
N THR A 332 21.03 -1.51 18.65
CA THR A 332 19.58 -1.43 18.45
C THR A 332 19.26 -1.05 17.01
N TRP A 333 18.10 -1.46 16.51
CA TRP A 333 17.63 -1.01 15.19
C TRP A 333 17.45 0.51 15.12
N GLU A 334 17.05 1.11 16.24
CA GLU A 334 16.96 2.55 16.42
C GLU A 334 18.29 3.26 16.10
N GLU A 335 19.40 2.78 16.65
CA GLU A 335 20.73 3.36 16.43
C GLU A 335 21.19 3.26 14.97
N LEU A 336 20.83 2.17 14.28
CA LEU A 336 21.21 1.94 12.88
C LEU A 336 20.37 2.77 11.90
N LEU A 337 19.11 3.05 12.25
CA LEU A 337 18.19 3.85 11.44
C LEU A 337 18.24 5.35 11.77
N THR A 338 18.84 5.73 12.90
CA THR A 338 19.01 7.12 13.33
C THR A 338 19.48 8.03 12.18
N PRO A 339 20.62 7.74 11.51
CA PRO A 339 21.12 8.62 10.44
C PRO A 339 20.13 8.87 9.29
N ILE A 340 19.25 7.90 9.00
CA ILE A 340 18.25 7.99 7.94
C ILE A 340 17.10 8.91 8.36
N TYR A 341 16.55 8.72 9.57
CA TYR A 341 15.35 9.45 10.02
C TYR A 341 15.65 10.73 10.81
N THR A 342 16.88 10.99 11.23
CA THR A 342 17.29 12.34 11.68
C THR A 342 17.49 13.27 10.50
N GLY A 343 17.81 12.72 9.32
CA GLY A 343 18.14 13.48 8.14
C GLY A 343 19.61 13.91 8.11
N ASP A 344 20.50 13.09 8.68
CA ASP A 344 21.97 13.28 8.63
C ASP A 344 22.48 12.94 7.22
N ILE A 345 21.98 13.68 6.24
CA ILE A 345 22.34 13.58 4.83
C ILE A 345 23.47 14.58 4.60
N SER A 346 24.68 14.08 4.41
CA SER A 346 25.81 14.90 3.97
C SER A 346 25.83 14.98 2.44
N ASP A 347 26.19 16.15 1.92
CA ASP A 347 26.50 16.29 0.51
C ASP A 347 27.85 15.57 0.22
N PRO A 348 28.02 14.89 -0.95
CA PRO A 348 29.33 14.46 -1.41
C PRO A 348 30.29 15.64 -1.35
N PRO A 349 31.58 15.39 -1.11
CA PRO A 349 32.57 16.39 -1.43
C PRO A 349 32.50 16.74 -2.92
N PRO A 350 32.73 18.01 -3.30
CA PRO A 350 32.89 18.36 -4.70
C PRO A 350 34.01 17.53 -5.34
N PRO A 351 33.93 17.25 -6.65
CA PRO A 351 35.02 16.56 -7.34
C PRO A 351 36.32 17.31 -7.12
N GLU A 352 37.41 16.59 -6.87
CA GLU A 352 38.75 17.17 -6.75
C GLU A 352 39.44 17.16 -8.12
N ASN A 353 40.12 18.26 -8.49
CA ASN A 353 41.00 18.26 -9.66
C ASN A 353 42.37 17.67 -9.30
N LYS A 354 42.44 16.33 -9.19
CA LYS A 354 43.66 15.64 -8.75
C LYS A 354 44.80 15.88 -9.73
N ILE A 355 46.00 16.15 -9.22
CA ILE A 355 47.21 16.23 -10.04
C ILE A 355 47.68 14.81 -10.36
N THR A 356 47.64 14.44 -11.64
CA THR A 356 48.19 13.16 -12.10
C THR A 356 49.65 13.33 -12.46
N LYS A 357 50.48 12.43 -11.94
CA LYS A 357 51.91 12.34 -12.25
C LYS A 357 52.10 11.32 -13.36
N LYS A 358 52.60 11.77 -14.52
CA LYS A 358 53.04 10.89 -15.60
C LYS A 358 54.55 10.93 -15.68
N ILE A 359 55.19 9.75 -15.56
CA ILE A 359 56.63 9.61 -15.76
C ILE A 359 56.83 9.17 -17.21
N ASP A 360 57.48 10.00 -18.02
CA ASP A 360 57.91 9.60 -19.35
C ASP A 360 58.92 8.45 -19.20
N GLN A 361 58.61 7.29 -19.78
CA GLN A 361 59.42 6.09 -19.60
C GLN A 361 60.83 6.22 -20.20
N LYS A 362 60.98 7.03 -21.26
CA LYS A 362 62.20 7.22 -22.03
C LYS A 362 63.07 8.32 -21.44
N THR A 363 62.48 9.44 -21.05
CA THR A 363 63.23 10.59 -20.50
C THR A 363 63.31 10.58 -18.98
N LYS A 364 62.53 9.71 -18.31
CA LYS A 364 62.31 9.69 -16.85
C LYS A 364 61.79 11.03 -16.28
N LYS A 365 61.36 11.95 -17.13
CA LYS A 365 60.83 13.25 -16.71
C LYS A 365 59.41 13.07 -16.17
N GLU A 366 59.20 13.52 -14.93
CA GLU A 366 57.87 13.60 -14.33
C GLU A 366 57.14 14.84 -14.87
N THR A 367 55.94 14.64 -15.39
CA THR A 367 55.02 15.72 -15.75
C THR A 367 53.81 15.64 -14.84
N GLN A 368 53.44 16.77 -14.26
CA GLN A 368 52.24 16.93 -13.44
C GLN A 368 51.18 17.62 -14.28
N THR A 369 50.08 16.93 -14.52
CA THR A 369 48.91 17.49 -15.22
C THR A 369 47.69 17.33 -14.34
N PRO A 370 46.90 18.39 -14.13
CA PRO A 370 45.58 18.27 -13.56
C PRO A 370 44.77 17.20 -14.29
N GLN A 371 43.90 16.49 -13.58
CA GLN A 371 43.01 15.48 -14.15
C GLN A 371 42.04 16.10 -15.15
N TYR A 372 41.64 17.36 -14.93
CA TYR A 372 40.72 18.13 -15.74
C TYR A 372 41.33 19.49 -16.10
N THR A 373 41.03 20.02 -17.29
CA THR A 373 41.30 21.45 -17.58
C THR A 373 40.49 22.35 -16.64
N ASP A 374 40.82 23.65 -16.58
CA ASP A 374 40.07 24.59 -15.73
C ASP A 374 38.59 24.68 -16.14
N GLU A 375 38.29 24.63 -17.43
CA GLU A 375 36.94 24.62 -17.98
C GLU A 375 36.19 23.32 -17.62
N GLU A 376 36.83 22.16 -17.84
CA GLU A 376 36.26 20.85 -17.49
C GLU A 376 36.00 20.76 -15.98
N TYR A 377 36.91 21.28 -15.15
CA TYR A 377 36.76 21.27 -13.71
C TYR A 377 35.60 22.16 -13.25
N LYS A 378 35.45 23.37 -13.81
CA LYS A 378 34.27 24.22 -13.57
C LYS A 378 32.99 23.52 -14.00
N GLU A 379 32.98 22.82 -15.13
CA GLU A 379 31.83 22.03 -15.56
C GLU A 379 31.51 20.91 -14.55
N LYS A 380 32.53 20.21 -14.03
CA LYS A 380 32.36 19.17 -13.00
C LYS A 380 31.80 19.74 -11.69
N LEU A 381 32.26 20.91 -11.26
CA LEU A 381 31.70 21.60 -10.09
C LEU A 381 30.24 22.01 -10.31
N ASN A 382 29.89 22.53 -11.50
CA ASN A 382 28.51 22.88 -11.83
C ASN A 382 27.61 21.63 -11.91
N GLN A 383 28.10 20.52 -12.49
CA GLN A 383 27.40 19.24 -12.52
C GLN A 383 27.14 18.71 -11.10
N HIS A 384 28.13 18.81 -10.22
CA HIS A 384 28.00 18.45 -8.81
C HIS A 384 26.98 19.34 -8.08
N ALA A 385 27.09 20.66 -8.18
CA ALA A 385 26.11 21.57 -7.57
C ALA A 385 24.67 21.29 -8.05
N LYS A 386 24.51 21.03 -9.36
CA LYS A 386 23.23 20.61 -9.94
C LYS A 386 22.76 19.28 -9.35
N SER A 387 23.62 18.27 -9.27
CA SER A 387 23.23 16.96 -8.72
C SER A 387 22.82 17.04 -7.25
N MET A 388 23.43 17.95 -6.48
CA MET A 388 23.06 18.23 -5.09
C MET A 388 21.71 18.92 -4.95
N SER A 389 21.41 19.86 -5.84
CA SER A 389 20.06 20.43 -5.94
C SER A 389 19.02 19.40 -6.40
N GLN A 390 19.46 18.33 -7.08
CA GLN A 390 18.63 17.27 -7.62
C GLN A 390 18.42 16.09 -6.65
N GLY A 391 18.64 16.25 -5.35
CA GLY A 391 18.28 15.20 -4.40
C GLY A 391 19.39 14.20 -4.03
N GLN A 392 20.61 14.33 -4.59
CA GLN A 392 21.74 13.48 -4.20
C GLN A 392 22.17 13.72 -2.74
N GLY A 393 22.83 12.74 -2.13
CA GLY A 393 23.32 12.82 -0.76
C GLY A 393 23.88 11.50 -0.25
N TYR A 394 24.51 11.54 0.92
CA TYR A 394 25.14 10.40 1.58
C TYR A 394 24.58 10.30 2.99
N ILE A 395 24.21 9.09 3.37
CA ILE A 395 23.86 8.75 4.75
C ILE A 395 24.86 7.71 5.19
N HIS A 396 25.56 8.00 6.29
CA HIS A 396 26.59 7.11 6.80
C HIS A 396 26.12 6.44 8.10
N ILE A 397 26.20 5.12 8.15
CA ILE A 397 25.87 4.28 9.31
C ILE A 397 27.19 3.71 9.85
N PRO A 398 27.84 4.40 10.80
CA PRO A 398 29.21 4.10 11.22
C PRO A 398 29.37 2.73 11.88
N GLN A 399 28.31 2.21 12.50
CA GLN A 399 28.32 0.88 13.14
C GLN A 399 28.64 -0.23 12.13
N LEU A 400 28.14 -0.07 10.90
CA LEU A 400 28.37 -1.00 9.81
C LEU A 400 29.44 -0.50 8.83
N ASP A 401 29.96 0.72 9.00
CA ASP A 401 30.71 1.43 7.96
C ASP A 401 30.02 1.29 6.60
N LEU A 402 28.73 1.63 6.61
CA LEU A 402 27.83 1.53 5.49
C LEU A 402 27.44 2.94 5.03
N THR A 403 27.51 3.15 3.73
CA THR A 403 27.13 4.40 3.07
C THR A 403 25.91 4.13 2.18
N ILE A 404 24.83 4.85 2.42
CA ILE A 404 23.67 4.88 1.52
C ILE A 404 23.76 6.15 0.71
N ARG A 405 24.12 6.00 -0.56
CA ARG A 405 24.17 7.08 -1.54
C ARG A 405 22.81 7.22 -2.21
N LEU A 406 22.30 8.44 -2.24
CA LEU A 406 21.09 8.80 -2.96
C LEU A 406 21.50 9.28 -4.35
N ASP A 407 21.01 8.61 -5.39
CA ASP A 407 21.04 9.16 -6.74
C ASP A 407 20.05 10.34 -6.85
N GLY A 408 20.18 11.17 -7.88
CA GLY A 408 19.28 12.31 -8.08
C GLY A 408 17.81 11.85 -8.14
N GLY A 409 17.54 10.71 -8.78
CA GLY A 409 16.19 10.15 -8.85
C GLY A 409 15.59 9.71 -7.50
N ALA A 410 16.41 9.49 -6.46
CA ALA A 410 15.99 8.87 -5.21
C ALA A 410 14.94 9.69 -4.47
N THR A 411 15.09 11.02 -4.49
CA THR A 411 14.19 11.96 -3.82
C THR A 411 13.61 13.02 -4.75
N GLN A 412 14.22 13.25 -5.92
CA GLN A 412 13.80 14.34 -6.82
C GLN A 412 12.35 14.22 -7.29
N ASN A 413 11.87 13.00 -7.56
CA ASN A 413 10.50 12.79 -8.01
C ASN A 413 9.48 13.26 -6.97
N ALA A 414 9.72 12.95 -5.69
CA ALA A 414 8.87 13.41 -4.59
C ALA A 414 9.06 14.91 -4.34
N PHE A 415 10.28 15.42 -4.36
CA PHE A 415 10.57 16.85 -4.24
C PHE A 415 9.82 17.66 -5.31
N ASN A 416 9.88 17.26 -6.57
CA ASN A 416 9.27 17.98 -7.69
C ASN A 416 7.75 18.15 -7.54
N VAL A 417 7.06 17.17 -6.97
CA VAL A 417 5.59 17.17 -6.87
C VAL A 417 5.06 17.61 -5.51
N THR A 418 5.90 17.61 -4.47
CA THR A 418 5.48 17.95 -3.08
C THR A 418 6.21 19.15 -2.48
N GLY A 419 7.41 19.46 -2.95
CA GLY A 419 8.31 20.46 -2.36
C GLY A 419 8.93 20.03 -1.02
N LEU A 420 8.80 18.77 -0.61
CA LEU A 420 9.37 18.27 0.65
C LEU A 420 10.88 18.12 0.59
N SER A 421 11.56 18.36 1.71
CA SER A 421 13.02 18.17 1.82
C SER A 421 13.42 16.70 1.61
N LYS A 422 14.69 16.46 1.26
CA LYS A 422 15.25 15.09 1.10
C LYS A 422 14.99 14.25 2.36
N ALA A 423 15.27 14.81 3.53
CA ALA A 423 15.02 14.15 4.80
C ALA A 423 13.54 13.80 4.98
N ASP A 424 12.61 14.70 4.64
CA ASP A 424 11.17 14.41 4.74
C ASP A 424 10.70 13.35 3.75
N VAL A 425 11.33 13.24 2.57
CA VAL A 425 11.06 12.17 1.60
C VAL A 425 11.51 10.82 2.14
N LEU A 426 12.73 10.72 2.68
CA LEU A 426 13.24 9.46 3.25
C LEU A 426 12.43 8.98 4.46
N LYS A 427 11.99 9.92 5.31
CA LYS A 427 11.12 9.63 6.46
C LYS A 427 9.77 9.03 6.06
N ARG A 428 9.40 9.04 4.78
CA ARG A 428 8.16 8.44 4.28
C ARG A 428 8.35 7.03 3.76
N THR A 429 9.59 6.54 3.70
CA THR A 429 9.88 5.14 3.43
C THR A 429 9.81 4.34 4.73
N HIS A 430 9.17 3.18 4.66
CA HIS A 430 8.92 2.30 5.79
C HIS A 430 10.24 1.80 6.41
N PRO A 431 10.41 1.78 7.74
CA PRO A 431 11.65 1.32 8.40
C PRO A 431 12.15 -0.05 7.93
N TYR A 432 11.24 -1.00 7.74
CA TYR A 432 11.56 -2.32 7.21
C TYR A 432 12.16 -2.32 5.79
N ALA A 433 11.89 -1.31 4.96
CA ALA A 433 12.53 -1.22 3.65
C ALA A 433 14.04 -0.98 3.79
N TYR A 434 14.46 -0.22 4.80
CA TYR A 434 15.86 -0.01 5.14
C TYR A 434 16.47 -1.17 5.93
N LEU A 435 15.68 -1.86 6.74
CA LEU A 435 16.15 -2.99 7.57
C LEU A 435 16.89 -4.03 6.75
N VAL A 436 16.29 -4.48 5.64
CA VAL A 436 16.90 -5.52 4.80
C VAL A 436 18.23 -5.09 4.20
N LEU A 437 18.40 -3.81 3.87
CA LEU A 437 19.68 -3.28 3.40
C LEU A 437 20.74 -3.32 4.51
N ILE A 438 20.35 -2.93 5.73
CA ILE A 438 21.24 -2.91 6.90
C ILE A 438 21.66 -4.34 7.29
N GLU A 439 20.73 -5.29 7.29
CA GLU A 439 21.01 -6.70 7.58
C GLU A 439 21.88 -7.36 6.50
N ALA A 440 21.59 -7.07 5.24
CA ALA A 440 22.41 -7.53 4.13
C ALA A 440 23.82 -6.96 4.23
N ALA A 441 23.99 -5.70 4.61
CA ALA A 441 25.31 -5.11 4.79
C ALA A 441 26.10 -5.74 5.94
N ASN A 442 25.44 -6.04 7.06
CA ASN A 442 26.06 -6.76 8.17
C ASN A 442 26.49 -8.19 7.76
N THR A 443 25.68 -8.86 6.93
CA THR A 443 25.90 -10.27 6.56
C THR A 443 26.88 -10.44 5.40
N LEU A 444 26.80 -9.57 4.39
CA LEU A 444 27.51 -9.71 3.11
C LEU A 444 28.68 -8.73 2.96
N SER A 445 29.08 -8.04 4.04
CA SER A 445 30.17 -7.06 4.02
C SER A 445 29.99 -5.95 2.98
N ILE A 446 28.75 -5.50 2.76
CA ILE A 446 28.45 -4.36 1.87
C ILE A 446 28.82 -3.06 2.58
N HIS A 447 29.40 -2.10 1.85
CA HIS A 447 29.69 -0.75 2.38
C HIS A 447 29.05 0.38 1.61
N GLU A 448 28.55 0.16 0.38
CA GLU A 448 27.80 1.18 -0.34
C GLU A 448 26.55 0.61 -1.00
N TYR A 449 25.44 1.33 -0.85
CA TYR A 449 24.24 1.20 -1.69
C TYR A 449 24.03 2.49 -2.47
N LEU A 450 23.69 2.40 -3.76
CA LEU A 450 23.16 3.52 -4.54
C LEU A 450 21.66 3.36 -4.75
N LEU A 451 20.87 4.19 -4.07
CA LEU A 451 19.42 4.19 -4.22
C LEU A 451 19.02 5.11 -5.37
N SER A 452 18.20 4.63 -6.30
CA SER A 452 17.58 5.45 -7.35
C SER A 452 16.14 5.85 -7.03
N SER A 453 15.57 5.27 -5.98
CA SER A 453 14.20 5.54 -5.51
C SER A 453 14.02 5.32 -4.04
N THR A 454 13.11 6.10 -3.46
CA THR A 454 12.50 5.84 -2.15
C THR A 454 10.99 6.07 -2.27
N TRP A 455 10.37 6.85 -1.37
CA TRP A 455 8.97 7.25 -1.53
C TRP A 455 8.77 8.11 -2.79
N ARG A 456 7.84 7.71 -3.67
CA ARG A 456 7.48 8.43 -4.90
C ARG A 456 5.96 8.57 -5.01
N PRO A 457 5.36 9.71 -4.67
CA PRO A 457 3.91 9.85 -4.56
C PRO A 457 3.15 9.80 -5.89
N MET A 458 3.77 10.18 -7.02
CA MET A 458 3.06 10.34 -8.30
C MET A 458 3.52 9.37 -9.40
N ILE A 459 4.65 8.70 -9.22
CA ILE A 459 5.30 7.90 -10.26
C ILE A 459 5.81 6.60 -9.64
N GLY A 460 5.52 5.48 -10.32
CA GLY A 460 5.94 4.14 -9.90
C GLY A 460 4.82 3.35 -9.25
N SER A 461 5.13 2.13 -8.81
CA SER A 461 4.19 1.21 -8.19
C SER A 461 3.45 1.83 -6.98
N ALA A 462 2.29 1.26 -6.63
CA ALA A 462 1.55 1.65 -5.43
C ALA A 462 2.44 1.60 -4.18
N LEU A 463 3.37 0.66 -4.15
CA LEU A 463 4.31 0.44 -3.05
C LEU A 463 5.25 1.65 -2.87
N HIS A 464 5.80 2.23 -3.94
CA HIS A 464 6.55 3.49 -3.80
C HIS A 464 5.68 4.66 -3.30
N LYS A 465 4.41 4.72 -3.72
CA LYS A 465 3.47 5.78 -3.27
C LYS A 465 3.11 5.64 -1.79
N LEU A 466 3.06 4.41 -1.29
CA LEU A 466 2.87 4.07 0.11
C LEU A 466 4.17 4.15 0.94
N GLY A 467 5.31 4.33 0.29
CA GLY A 467 6.62 4.34 0.95
C GLY A 467 7.10 2.95 1.35
N ASP A 468 6.53 1.91 0.75
CA ASP A 468 6.86 0.51 0.98
C ASP A 468 7.95 -0.01 0.06
N ALA A 469 8.56 0.85 -0.76
CA ALA A 469 9.54 0.40 -1.73
C ALA A 469 10.78 1.30 -1.84
N ILE A 470 11.89 0.67 -2.21
CA ILE A 470 13.18 1.29 -2.51
C ILE A 470 13.72 0.67 -3.81
N ASP A 471 14.36 1.48 -4.65
CA ASP A 471 15.07 0.98 -5.83
C ASP A 471 16.57 1.14 -5.64
N ILE A 472 17.33 0.10 -5.93
CA ILE A 472 18.79 0.04 -5.80
C ILE A 472 19.41 -0.13 -7.18
N THR A 473 20.37 0.72 -7.55
CA THR A 473 21.06 0.63 -8.84
C THR A 473 22.47 0.11 -8.73
N ARG A 474 23.10 0.20 -7.56
CA ARG A 474 24.46 -0.29 -7.34
C ARG A 474 24.67 -0.74 -5.90
N ILE A 475 25.50 -1.76 -5.75
CA ILE A 475 25.94 -2.31 -4.47
C ILE A 475 27.46 -2.52 -4.54
N ASP A 476 28.19 -2.03 -3.53
CA ASP A 476 29.64 -2.23 -3.43
C ASP A 476 30.02 -2.99 -2.15
N SER A 477 30.82 -4.05 -2.31
CA SER A 477 31.38 -4.82 -1.19
C SER A 477 32.66 -4.19 -0.65
N LYS A 478 32.89 -4.35 0.66
CA LYS A 478 34.17 -4.03 1.33
C LYS A 478 35.30 -4.91 0.82
N ASP A 479 34.98 -6.13 0.41
CA ASP A 479 35.96 -7.06 -0.11
C ASP A 479 36.20 -6.77 -1.59
N SER A 480 37.42 -6.37 -1.93
CA SER A 480 37.81 -6.08 -3.31
C SER A 480 37.62 -7.28 -4.25
N THR A 481 37.59 -8.51 -3.70
CA THR A 481 37.37 -9.73 -4.48
C THR A 481 35.91 -9.93 -4.91
N ASP A 482 34.97 -9.35 -4.17
CA ASP A 482 33.53 -9.41 -4.48
C ASP A 482 33.11 -8.38 -5.53
N GLY A 483 33.92 -7.32 -5.69
CA GLY A 483 33.71 -6.23 -6.64
C GLY A 483 32.51 -5.32 -6.32
N SER A 484 32.21 -4.44 -7.27
CA SER A 484 30.98 -3.64 -7.33
C SER A 484 30.02 -4.26 -8.32
N PHE A 485 28.71 -4.20 -8.07
CA PHE A 485 27.71 -4.53 -9.07
C PHE A 485 26.79 -3.34 -9.36
N SER A 486 26.52 -3.09 -10.64
CA SER A 486 25.55 -2.12 -11.12
C SER A 486 24.45 -2.83 -11.92
N TYR A 487 23.20 -2.57 -11.58
CA TYR A 487 22.04 -3.11 -12.29
C TYR A 487 21.94 -2.57 -13.73
N LYS A 488 22.51 -1.39 -13.99
CA LYS A 488 22.74 -0.90 -15.37
C LYS A 488 23.88 -1.66 -16.02
N GLY A 489 23.57 -2.59 -16.93
CA GLY A 489 24.55 -3.07 -17.92
C GLY A 489 24.96 -4.54 -17.87
N SER A 490 24.18 -5.44 -17.26
CA SER A 490 24.42 -6.90 -17.23
C SER A 490 25.73 -7.32 -16.57
N THR A 491 25.63 -8.03 -15.44
CA THR A 491 26.49 -9.18 -15.10
C THR A 491 26.02 -9.79 -13.78
N THR A 492 25.72 -11.10 -13.77
CA THR A 492 25.66 -11.91 -12.55
C THR A 492 27.05 -11.97 -11.92
N ASN A 493 27.38 -11.07 -10.99
CA ASN A 493 28.57 -11.24 -10.16
C ASN A 493 28.20 -11.91 -8.83
N ALA A 494 29.18 -12.47 -8.12
CA ALA A 494 28.94 -13.23 -6.90
C ALA A 494 28.26 -12.42 -5.79
N LEU A 495 28.47 -11.10 -5.75
CA LEU A 495 27.79 -10.21 -4.82
C LEU A 495 26.30 -10.09 -5.12
N ALA A 496 25.93 -9.89 -6.39
CA ALA A 496 24.52 -9.81 -6.81
C ALA A 496 23.76 -11.12 -6.53
N THR A 497 24.39 -12.28 -6.79
CA THR A 497 23.81 -13.59 -6.46
C THR A 497 23.59 -13.75 -4.96
N ARG A 498 24.63 -13.52 -4.13
CA ARG A 498 24.51 -13.64 -2.67
C ARG A 498 23.52 -12.64 -2.07
N PHE A 499 23.46 -11.41 -2.60
CA PHE A 499 22.47 -10.43 -2.16
C PHE A 499 21.05 -10.87 -2.49
N SER A 500 20.82 -11.40 -3.70
CA SER A 500 19.51 -11.93 -4.10
C SER A 500 19.11 -13.14 -3.25
N GLU A 501 20.03 -14.09 -3.03
CA GLU A 501 19.83 -15.23 -2.14
C GLU A 501 19.54 -14.79 -0.70
N PHE A 502 20.28 -13.80 -0.19
CA PHE A 502 20.02 -13.21 1.12
C PHE A 502 18.61 -12.65 1.18
N VAL A 503 18.18 -11.83 0.22
CA VAL A 503 16.82 -11.24 0.22
C VAL A 503 15.75 -12.33 0.16
N ILE A 504 15.93 -13.36 -0.67
CA ILE A 504 15.00 -14.49 -0.78
C ILE A 504 14.92 -15.25 0.56
N ASN A 505 16.05 -15.63 1.14
CA ASN A 505 16.08 -16.35 2.42
C ASN A 505 15.54 -15.50 3.58
N HIS A 506 15.86 -14.21 3.57
CA HIS A 506 15.42 -13.25 4.56
C HIS A 506 13.90 -13.07 4.53
N ARG A 507 13.31 -13.00 3.33
CA ARG A 507 11.84 -13.01 3.15
C ARG A 507 11.18 -14.16 3.90
N TYR A 508 11.78 -15.36 3.88
CA TYR A 508 11.22 -16.53 4.54
C TYR A 508 11.47 -16.57 6.04
N SER A 509 12.62 -16.08 6.53
CA SER A 509 12.94 -16.09 7.96
C SER A 509 12.06 -15.13 8.77
N VAL A 510 11.65 -14.01 8.17
CA VAL A 510 10.81 -12.98 8.81
C VAL A 510 9.33 -13.05 8.42
N ALA A 511 8.93 -14.06 7.66
CA ALA A 511 7.58 -14.23 7.11
C ALA A 511 6.44 -14.27 8.16
N LYS A 512 6.73 -14.28 9.46
CA LYS A 512 5.72 -14.15 10.53
C LYS A 512 5.49 -12.70 10.98
N GLN A 513 6.42 -11.82 10.65
CA GLN A 513 6.42 -10.41 11.05
C GLN A 513 6.11 -9.50 9.87
N LEU A 514 6.60 -9.84 8.67
CA LEU A 514 6.38 -9.10 7.43
C LEU A 514 6.67 -9.94 6.19
N TYR A 515 6.20 -9.47 5.04
CA TYR A 515 6.55 -10.01 3.73
C TYR A 515 7.40 -9.02 2.98
N TYR A 516 8.54 -9.48 2.51
CA TYR A 516 9.34 -8.75 1.53
C TYR A 516 9.07 -9.32 0.16
N ILE A 517 8.84 -8.48 -0.83
CA ILE A 517 8.83 -8.89 -2.23
C ILE A 517 9.94 -8.10 -2.91
N GLY A 518 11.07 -8.76 -3.15
CA GLY A 518 12.05 -8.28 -4.12
C GLY A 518 11.67 -8.78 -5.49
N ASP A 519 11.75 -7.93 -6.51
CA ASP A 519 11.65 -8.39 -7.90
C ASP A 519 12.72 -9.48 -8.10
N ALA A 520 12.34 -10.58 -8.76
CA ALA A 520 13.31 -11.62 -9.09
C ALA A 520 14.41 -11.00 -9.98
N TYR A 521 15.67 -11.30 -9.69
CA TYR A 521 16.85 -10.76 -10.37
C TYR A 521 16.94 -11.10 -11.88
N ASN A 522 15.91 -11.67 -12.50
CA ASN A 522 15.87 -11.91 -13.94
C ASN A 522 15.00 -10.88 -14.65
N ALA A 523 15.66 -10.01 -15.44
CA ALA A 523 15.06 -9.03 -16.35
C ALA A 523 14.00 -9.61 -17.31
N SER A 524 13.89 -10.94 -17.44
CA SER A 524 12.83 -11.60 -18.22
C SER A 524 11.49 -11.75 -17.49
N SER A 525 11.42 -11.46 -16.17
CA SER A 525 10.20 -11.62 -15.36
C SER A 525 9.56 -10.33 -14.87
N SER A 526 10.28 -9.19 -14.91
CA SER A 526 9.62 -7.91 -14.69
C SER A 526 8.86 -7.54 -15.96
N ALA A 527 7.54 -7.45 -15.86
CA ALA A 527 6.70 -6.96 -16.97
C ALA A 527 6.87 -5.44 -17.22
N ASP A 528 7.66 -4.76 -16.37
CA ASP A 528 7.96 -3.34 -16.50
C ASP A 528 9.37 -3.14 -17.05
N ALA A 529 9.47 -2.82 -18.35
CA ALA A 529 10.72 -2.48 -19.03
C ALA A 529 11.41 -1.22 -18.45
N SER A 530 10.79 -0.52 -17.49
CA SER A 530 11.45 0.54 -16.73
C SER A 530 12.28 0.04 -15.53
N HIS A 531 12.22 -1.27 -15.21
CA HIS A 531 12.97 -1.90 -14.11
C HIS A 531 14.32 -2.51 -14.55
N ASP A 532 14.70 -2.44 -15.83
CA ASP A 532 15.92 -3.10 -16.36
C ASP A 532 17.23 -2.65 -15.67
N ASP A 533 17.19 -1.50 -15.00
CA ASP A 533 18.36 -0.80 -14.49
C ASP A 533 18.43 -0.75 -12.95
N HIS A 534 17.49 -1.37 -12.22
CA HIS A 534 17.46 -1.34 -10.75
C HIS A 534 16.82 -2.59 -10.13
N LEU A 535 17.17 -2.89 -8.88
CA LEU A 535 16.42 -3.82 -8.05
C LEU A 535 15.31 -3.08 -7.32
N HIS A 536 14.06 -3.47 -7.57
CA HIS A 536 12.91 -3.03 -6.81
C HIS A 536 12.76 -3.90 -5.55
N PHE A 537 12.77 -3.27 -4.39
CA PHE A 537 12.60 -3.92 -3.10
C PHE A 537 11.37 -3.39 -2.39
N THR A 538 10.48 -4.28 -1.94
CA THR A 538 9.19 -3.88 -1.36
C THR A 538 8.86 -4.56 -0.04
N VAL A 539 8.12 -3.85 0.80
CA VAL A 539 7.53 -4.31 2.06
C VAL A 539 6.05 -4.54 1.82
N ASP A 540 5.63 -5.79 1.68
CA ASP A 540 4.22 -6.16 1.62
C ASP A 540 3.66 -6.30 3.03
N ARG A 541 2.91 -5.28 3.46
CA ARG A 541 2.23 -5.25 4.76
C ARG A 541 0.89 -5.99 4.77
N LEU A 542 0.40 -6.44 3.61
CA LEU A 542 -1.01 -6.75 3.40
C LEU A 542 -1.31 -8.21 3.03
N LYS A 543 -0.30 -9.11 2.98
CA LYS A 543 -0.53 -10.49 2.54
C LYS A 543 0.27 -11.52 3.35
N PRO A 544 -0.34 -12.39 4.17
CA PRO A 544 0.33 -13.60 4.68
C PRO A 544 0.92 -14.42 3.51
N PRO A 545 2.00 -15.21 3.68
CA PRO A 545 2.61 -15.87 2.54
C PRO A 545 1.56 -16.86 1.99
N ALA A 546 1.41 -16.97 0.68
CA ALA A 546 0.59 -18.06 0.17
C ALA A 546 1.21 -19.37 0.66
N ASP A 547 0.42 -20.36 1.06
CA ASP A 547 0.99 -21.62 1.56
C ASP A 547 1.85 -22.35 0.51
N CYS A 548 1.71 -22.00 -0.77
CA CYS A 548 2.54 -22.46 -1.88
C CYS A 548 3.87 -21.71 -2.05
N ASP A 549 4.09 -20.60 -1.32
CA ASP A 549 5.34 -19.85 -1.34
C ASP A 549 6.38 -20.43 -0.35
N LYS A 550 5.94 -21.26 0.61
CA LYS A 550 6.78 -22.00 1.57
C LYS A 550 7.31 -23.29 0.94
#